data_AF-A0A1V4SM21-F1
#
_entry.id   AF-A0A1V4SM21-F1
#
_cell.length_a   1.000
_cell.length_b   1.000
_cell.length_c   1.000
_cell.angle_alpha   90.00
_cell.angle_beta   90.00
_cell.angle_gamma   90.00
#
_symmetry.space_group_name_H-M   'P 1'
#
loop_
_entity.id
_entity.type
_entity.pdbx_description
1 polymer ?
#
loop_
_entity_poly.entity_id
_entity_poly.type
_entity_poly.pdbx_seq_one_letter_code
_entity_poly.pdbx_strand_id
1 'polypeptide(L)' 'MYSLKEKYYDGQGILRNPGENYFDSEGILRDPGDDYFDSMGILRQADEEFYDSQGILRQTDESFYDGAGNLIER' A
#
# COMPACT_ATOMS: atom_id res chain seq x y z
N MET A 1 0.83 -0.47 -1.05
CA MET A 1 -0.25 0.37 -0.47
C MET A 1 0.39 1.46 0.36
N TYR A 2 0.07 2.72 0.06
CA TYR A 2 0.65 3.87 0.73
C TYR A 2 -0.36 5.00 0.88
N SER A 3 -0.16 5.87 1.87
CA SER A 3 -0.89 7.14 1.99
C SER A 3 -0.03 8.29 1.47
N LEU A 4 -0.68 9.31 0.91
CA LEU A 4 -0.05 10.57 0.54
C LEU A 4 -0.24 11.65 1.62
N LYS A 5 -1.03 11.39 2.65
CA LYS A 5 -1.45 12.38 3.66
C LYS A 5 -0.98 12.07 5.06
N GLU A 6 -1.13 10.82 5.51
CA GLU A 6 -0.88 10.44 6.90
C GLU A 6 -0.14 9.12 7.07
N LYS A 7 0.31 8.86 8.30
CA LYS A 7 1.04 7.63 8.60
C LYS A 7 0.09 6.44 8.54
N TYR A 8 0.61 5.29 8.10
CA TYR A 8 -0.16 4.07 7.98
C TYR A 8 0.71 2.85 8.27
N TYR A 9 0.08 1.72 8.63
CA TYR A 9 0.76 0.43 8.74
C TYR A 9 0.71 -0.32 7.41
N ASP A 10 1.89 -0.68 6.88
CA ASP A 10 1.98 -1.48 5.65
C ASP A 10 1.55 -2.94 5.87
N GLY A 11 1.55 -3.74 4.80
CA GLY A 11 1.19 -5.16 4.86
C GLY A 11 2.10 -6.03 5.74
N GLN A 12 3.25 -5.50 6.18
CA GLN A 12 4.15 -6.14 7.14
C GLN A 12 3.95 -5.62 8.58
N GLY A 13 3.02 -4.68 8.79
CA GLY A 13 2.78 -4.05 10.09
C GLY A 13 3.82 -2.99 10.47
N ILE A 14 4.56 -2.45 9.50
CA ILE A 14 5.53 -1.37 9.73
C ILE A 14 4.82 -0.02 9.58
N LEU A 15 5.00 0.87 10.57
CA LEU A 15 4.50 2.25 10.48
C LEU A 15 5.33 3.05 9.47
N ARG A 16 4.67 3.60 8.46
CA ARG A 16 5.26 4.40 7.38
C ARG A 16 4.80 5.86 7.46
N ASN A 17 5.67 6.78 7.09
CA ASN A 17 5.27 8.15 6.77
C ASN A 17 4.78 8.24 5.30
N PRO A 18 3.94 9.23 4.97
CA PRO A 18 3.54 9.48 3.59
C PRO A 18 4.74 9.68 2.67
N GLY A 19 4.67 9.09 1.48
CA GLY A 19 5.75 9.25 0.49
C GLY A 19 7.03 8.46 0.80
N GLU A 20 7.07 7.68 1.88
CA GLU A 20 8.25 6.85 2.17
C GLU A 20 8.39 5.69 1.18
N ASN A 21 9.64 5.40 0.85
CA ASN A 21 9.99 4.20 0.10
C ASN A 21 9.73 2.93 0.92
N TYR A 22 9.48 1.84 0.21
CA TYR A 22 9.14 0.55 0.79
C TYR A 22 9.75 -0.58 -0.02
N PHE A 23 9.86 -1.76 0.60
CA PHE A 23 10.25 -2.97 -0.12
C PHE A 23 8.99 -3.71 -0.58
N ASP A 24 8.94 -4.11 -1.86
CA ASP A 24 7.89 -4.99 -2.37
C ASP A 24 8.10 -6.44 -1.90
N SER A 25 7.22 -7.36 -2.33
CA SER A 25 7.27 -8.76 -1.89
C SER A 25 8.54 -9.51 -2.33
N GLU A 26 9.20 -9.03 -3.37
CA GLU A 26 10.48 -9.57 -3.88
C GLU A 26 11.69 -8.90 -3.19
N GLY A 27 11.46 -7.96 -2.27
CA GLY A 27 12.52 -7.25 -1.57
C GLY A 27 13.18 -6.14 -2.40
N ILE A 28 12.50 -5.65 -3.43
CA ILE A 28 12.97 -4.52 -4.25
C ILE A 28 12.50 -3.21 -3.60
N LEU A 29 13.40 -2.24 -3.43
CA LEU A 29 13.05 -0.91 -2.94
C LEU A 29 12.27 -0.15 -4.01
N ARG A 30 11.11 0.40 -3.64
CA ARG A 30 10.17 1.13 -4.49
C ARG A 30 9.90 2.52 -3.93
N ASP A 31 9.76 3.48 -4.83
CA ASP A 31 9.13 4.76 -4.50
C ASP A 31 7.60 4.61 -4.62
N PRO A 32 6.82 5.38 -3.85
CA PRO A 32 5.37 5.44 -4.03
C PRO A 32 5.00 5.85 -5.45
N GLY A 33 4.21 5.02 -6.14
CA GLY A 33 3.88 5.21 -7.56
C GLY A 33 4.63 4.28 -8.51
N ASP A 34 5.62 3.53 -8.02
CA ASP A 34 6.26 2.48 -8.81
C ASP A 34 5.39 1.23 -8.89
N ASP A 35 5.39 0.58 -10.06
CA ASP A 35 4.90 -0.80 -10.20
C ASP A 35 5.64 -1.71 -9.23
N TYR A 36 4.95 -2.66 -8.62
CA TYR A 36 5.48 -3.49 -7.53
C TYR A 36 4.99 -4.93 -7.62
N PHE A 37 5.71 -5.87 -7.00
CA PHE A 37 5.21 -7.25 -6.85
C PHE A 37 4.36 -7.36 -5.59
N ASP A 38 3.15 -7.93 -5.71
CA ASP A 38 2.30 -8.24 -4.56
C ASP A 38 2.72 -9.52 -3.84
N SER A 39 2.06 -9.84 -2.73
CA SER A 39 2.37 -11.04 -1.92
C SER A 39 2.20 -12.37 -2.66
N MET A 40 1.57 -12.38 -3.83
CA MET A 40 1.41 -13.55 -4.70
C MET A 40 2.49 -13.59 -5.81
N GLY A 41 3.41 -12.62 -5.86
CA GLY A 41 4.43 -12.50 -6.89
C GLY A 41 3.90 -11.95 -8.21
N ILE A 42 2.72 -11.31 -8.20
CA ILE A 42 2.12 -10.71 -9.39
C ILE A 42 2.60 -9.27 -9.51
N LEU A 43 3.06 -8.87 -10.71
CA LEU A 43 3.41 -7.48 -10.99
C LEU A 43 2.12 -6.64 -11.03
N ARG A 44 2.09 -5.62 -10.19
CA ARG A 44 0.98 -4.69 -9.98
C ARG A 44 1.35 -3.30 -10.46
N GLN A 45 0.42 -2.63 -11.11
CA GLN A 45 0.55 -1.20 -11.44
C GLN A 45 0.20 -0.37 -10.21
N ALA A 46 0.97 0.66 -9.90
CA ALA A 46 0.76 1.46 -8.69
C ALA A 46 -0.64 2.11 -8.61
N ASP A 47 -1.22 2.36 -9.78
CA ASP A 47 -2.48 3.09 -9.94
C ASP A 47 -3.70 2.16 -10.07
N GLU A 48 -3.49 0.84 -10.04
CA GLU A 48 -4.59 -0.11 -10.20
C GLU A 48 -5.38 -0.35 -8.91
N GLU A 49 -6.54 -0.98 -9.06
CA GLU A 49 -7.38 -1.38 -7.94
C GLU A 49 -6.67 -2.39 -7.04
N PHE A 50 -6.83 -2.24 -5.73
CA PHE A 50 -6.23 -3.13 -4.74
C PHE A 50 -7.22 -3.49 -3.64
N TYR A 51 -6.96 -4.58 -2.92
CA TYR A 51 -7.74 -4.95 -1.74
C TYR A 51 -7.12 -4.36 -0.48
N ASP A 52 -7.91 -3.64 0.32
CA ASP A 52 -7.47 -3.13 1.62
C ASP A 52 -7.38 -4.24 2.69
N SER A 53 -6.98 -3.91 3.93
CA SER A 53 -6.83 -4.90 5.00
C SER A 53 -8.14 -5.57 5.44
N GLN A 54 -9.29 -5.02 5.04
CA GLN A 54 -10.61 -5.62 5.26
C GLN A 54 -11.04 -6.51 4.08
N GLY A 55 -10.21 -6.62 3.04
CA GLY A 55 -10.54 -7.37 1.82
C GLY A 55 -11.52 -6.64 0.91
N ILE A 56 -11.65 -5.31 1.04
CA ILE A 56 -12.50 -4.49 0.17
C ILE A 56 -11.68 -3.99 -1.01
N LEU A 57 -12.20 -4.14 -2.23
CA LEU A 57 -11.58 -3.58 -3.44
C LEU A 57 -11.69 -2.06 -3.43
N ARG A 58 -10.58 -1.36 -3.65
CA ARG A 58 -10.43 0.10 -3.63
C ARG A 58 -9.78 0.60 -4.90
N GLN A 59 -10.18 1.79 -5.33
CA GLN A 59 -9.37 2.57 -6.27
C GLN A 59 -8.12 3.12 -5.55
N THR A 60 -7.04 3.36 -6.29
CA THR A 60 -5.79 3.87 -5.71
C THR A 60 -5.98 5.19 -4.94
N ASP A 61 -6.93 6.02 -5.35
CA ASP A 61 -7.20 7.35 -4.77
C ASP A 61 -8.26 7.35 -3.65
N GLU A 62 -8.74 6.19 -3.21
CA GLU A 62 -9.73 6.07 -2.13
C GLU A 62 -9.10 5.86 -0.76
N SER A 63 -9.79 6.35 0.29
CA SER A 63 -9.47 5.98 1.67
C SER A 63 -9.59 4.47 1.87
N PHE A 64 -8.74 3.93 2.75
CA PHE A 64 -8.56 2.48 2.90
C PHE A 64 -8.30 2.09 4.35
N TYR A 65 -8.45 0.80 4.68
CA TYR A 65 -7.99 0.27 5.96
C TYR A 65 -6.57 -0.27 5.88
N ASP A 66 -5.68 0.20 6.77
CA ASP A 66 -4.28 -0.21 6.82
C ASP A 66 -4.07 -1.55 7.54
N GLY A 67 -2.82 -2.03 7.61
CA GLY A 67 -2.49 -3.31 8.23
C GLY A 67 -2.85 -3.43 9.72
N ALA A 68 -3.08 -2.31 10.41
CA ALA A 68 -3.55 -2.28 11.80
C ALA A 68 -5.08 -2.11 11.92
N GLY A 69 -5.79 -1.96 10.80
CA GLY A 69 -7.23 -1.76 10.75
C GLY A 69 -7.67 -0.31 10.96
N ASN A 70 -6.76 0.65 10.81
CA ASN A 70 -7.10 2.08 10.85
C ASN A 70 -7.60 2.54 9.49
N LEU A 71 -8.63 3.38 9.46
CA LEU A 71 -9.01 4.09 8.25
C LEU A 71 -7.96 5.17 7.96
N ILE A 72 -7.39 5.12 6.77
CA ILE A 72 -6.39 6.04 6.27
C ILE A 72 -6.99 6.83 5.12
N GLU A 73 -6.88 8.15 5.20
CA GLU A 73 -7.18 9.02 4.09
C GLU A 73 -6.04 8.95 3.06
N ARG A 74 -6.43 8.74 1.81
CA ARG A 74 -5.51 8.80 0.67
C ARG A 74 -5.24 10.25 0.29
#